data_AF-A0A8C5SEX7-F1
#
_entry.id   AF-A0A8C5SEX7-F1
#
_cell.length_a   1.000
_cell.length_b   1.000
_cell.length_c   1.000
_cell.angle_alpha   90.00
_cell.angle_beta   90.00
_cell.angle_gamma   90.00
#
_symmetry.space_group_name_H-M   'P 1'
#
loop_
_entity.id
_entity.type
_entity.pdbx_description
1 polymer ?
#
loop_
_entity_poly.entity_id
_entity_poly.type
_entity_poly.pdbx_seq_one_letter_code
_entity_poly.pdbx_strand_id
1 'polypeptide(L)'
;MLALISFPPPQVSRDPRFDDLSGEYKPEVFEKTYSFLNDVRKKEKEVIQKQLKKSQNVEEQNKLQQLLKRMTQQEEAQRKCQKKRENSLAFKRQQRELAKQGKKPFFLKKSEMQKLELAEKYKELKKSGKLESFLNKKRKRNASKDKRRLPFQKDS
;
A
#
# COMPACT_ATOMS: atom_id res chain seq x y z
N MET A 1 14.80 20.09 55.65
CA MET A 1 14.63 19.65 54.25
C MET A 1 14.34 18.16 54.28
N LEU A 2 13.10 17.74 53.98
CA LEU A 2 12.77 16.31 53.87
C LEU A 2 13.23 15.82 52.50
N ALA A 3 14.16 14.86 52.49
CA ALA A 3 14.63 14.23 51.25
C ALA A 3 13.53 13.34 50.68
N LEU A 4 13.10 13.62 49.45
CA LEU A 4 12.22 12.74 48.68
C LEU A 4 13.01 11.48 48.31
N ILE A 5 12.69 10.37 48.95
CA ILE A 5 13.24 9.05 48.59
C ILE A 5 12.57 8.64 47.27
N SER A 6 13.30 8.72 46.16
CA SER A 6 12.82 8.24 44.86
C SER A 6 13.00 6.71 44.80
N PHE A 7 11.89 5.98 44.85
CA PHE A 7 11.90 4.54 44.60
C PHE A 7 12.22 4.26 43.12
N PRO A 8 13.07 3.26 42.81
CA PRO A 8 13.31 2.86 41.43
C PRO A 8 12.01 2.36 40.81
N PRO A 9 11.75 2.66 39.53
CA PRO A 9 10.54 2.19 38.86
C PRO A 9 10.48 0.66 38.90
N PRO A 10 9.27 0.08 39.04
CA PRO A 10 9.11 -1.37 39.09
C PRO A 10 9.72 -2.02 37.84
N GLN A 11 10.45 -3.13 38.03
CA GLN A 11 11.03 -3.90 36.94
C GLN A 11 9.91 -4.48 36.09
N VAL A 12 9.64 -3.82 34.96
CA VAL A 12 8.62 -4.26 34.01
C VAL A 12 9.14 -5.50 33.30
N SER A 13 8.41 -6.62 33.36
CA SER A 13 8.73 -7.80 32.55
C SER A 13 8.60 -7.41 31.07
N ARG A 14 9.73 -7.30 30.37
CA ARG A 14 9.76 -6.86 28.97
C ARG A 14 9.63 -8.07 28.07
N ASP A 15 8.60 -8.10 27.23
CA ASP A 15 8.56 -9.05 26.11
C ASP A 15 9.43 -8.48 24.98
N PRO A 16 10.55 -9.11 24.64
CA PRO A 16 11.45 -8.61 23.61
C PRO A 16 10.78 -8.48 22.23
N ARG A 17 9.60 -9.07 22.00
CA ARG A 17 8.83 -8.83 20.76
C ARG A 17 8.12 -7.48 20.74
N PHE A 18 7.83 -6.94 21.91
CA PHE A 18 7.02 -5.73 22.12
C PHE A 18 7.77 -4.64 22.90
N ASP A 19 9.04 -4.87 23.25
CA ASP A 19 9.90 -3.87 23.89
C ASP A 19 10.42 -2.86 22.86
N ASP A 20 10.34 -1.57 23.19
CA ASP A 20 10.76 -0.48 22.31
C ASP A 20 12.27 -0.54 22.00
N LEU A 21 13.05 -1.21 22.86
CA LEU A 21 14.49 -1.42 22.67
C LEU A 21 14.83 -2.52 21.66
N SER A 22 13.86 -3.33 21.24
CA SER A 22 14.09 -4.47 20.32
C SER A 22 14.19 -4.07 18.84
N GLY A 23 14.05 -2.78 18.54
CA GLY A 23 14.26 -2.20 17.22
C GLY A 23 12.99 -1.99 16.40
N GLU A 24 13.15 -1.31 15.27
CA GLU A 24 12.03 -0.89 14.42
C GLU A 24 11.69 -1.89 13.32
N TYR A 25 10.41 -1.96 12.96
CA TYR A 25 9.95 -2.75 11.82
C TYR A 25 10.56 -2.23 10.51
N LYS A 26 11.39 -3.05 9.87
CA LYS A 26 11.95 -2.79 8.55
C LYS A 26 11.22 -3.64 7.51
N PRO A 27 10.31 -3.07 6.69
CA PRO A 27 9.57 -3.82 5.66
C PRO A 27 10.51 -4.56 4.72
N GLU A 28 11.67 -3.98 4.44
CA GLU A 28 12.67 -4.53 3.52
C GLU A 28 13.25 -5.86 4.00
N VAL A 29 13.55 -5.95 5.30
CA VAL A 29 14.11 -7.14 5.92
C VAL A 29 13.01 -8.18 6.02
N PHE A 30 11.83 -7.78 6.49
CA PHE A 30 10.67 -8.64 6.63
C PHE A 30 10.28 -9.32 5.31
N GLU A 31 10.20 -8.57 4.21
CA GLU A 31 9.87 -9.14 2.89
C GLU A 31 10.90 -10.18 2.42
N LYS A 32 12.17 -10.02 2.77
CA LYS A 32 13.23 -10.96 2.41
C LYS A 32 13.22 -12.19 3.32
N THR A 33 13.20 -11.99 4.64
CA THR A 33 13.25 -13.06 5.64
C THR A 33 12.00 -13.93 5.59
N TYR A 34 10.84 -13.34 5.31
CA TYR A 34 9.55 -14.02 5.25
C TYR A 34 8.99 -14.13 3.83
N SER A 35 9.87 -14.18 2.82
CA SER A 35 9.48 -14.29 1.42
C SER A 35 8.61 -15.52 1.12
N PHE A 36 8.82 -16.62 1.84
CA PHE A 36 8.05 -17.86 1.75
C PHE A 36 6.56 -17.68 2.08
N LEU A 37 6.19 -16.66 2.87
CA LEU A 37 4.78 -16.37 3.18
C LEU A 37 3.98 -16.05 1.92
N ASN A 38 4.63 -15.56 0.86
CA ASN A 38 3.96 -15.33 -0.42
C ASN A 38 3.47 -16.65 -1.03
N ASP A 39 4.24 -17.73 -0.92
CA ASP A 39 3.85 -19.02 -1.46
C ASP A 39 2.81 -19.72 -0.59
N VAL A 40 2.88 -19.54 0.74
CA VAL A 40 1.81 -19.97 1.65
C VAL A 40 0.49 -19.29 1.29
N ARG A 41 0.49 -17.95 1.15
CA ARG A 41 -0.71 -17.17 0.77
C ARG A 41 -1.27 -17.57 -0.60
N LYS A 42 -0.42 -17.93 -1.57
CA LYS A 42 -0.87 -18.45 -2.88
C LYS A 42 -1.61 -19.78 -2.70
N LYS A 43 -1.04 -20.71 -1.95
CA LYS A 43 -1.67 -22.00 -1.64
C LYS A 43 -3.01 -21.82 -0.92
N GLU A 44 -3.08 -20.92 0.07
CA GLU A 44 -4.33 -20.58 0.77
C GLU A 44 -5.40 -20.05 -0.20
N LYS A 45 -5.04 -19.17 -1.14
CA LYS A 45 -5.96 -18.68 -2.17
C LYS A 45 -6.48 -19.82 -3.05
N GLU A 46 -5.62 -20.74 -3.47
CA GLU A 46 -6.03 -21.90 -4.26
C GLU A 46 -7.01 -22.79 -3.50
N VAL A 47 -6.78 -23.00 -2.20
CA VAL A 47 -7.71 -23.76 -1.34
C VAL A 47 -9.07 -23.08 -1.27
N ILE A 48 -9.11 -21.76 -1.05
CA ILE A 48 -10.36 -20.99 -1.01
C ILE A 48 -11.10 -21.06 -2.36
N GLN A 49 -10.37 -20.96 -3.48
CA GLN A 49 -10.97 -21.11 -4.81
C GLN A 49 -11.54 -22.50 -5.03
N LYS A 50 -10.86 -23.56 -4.57
CA LYS A 50 -11.35 -24.94 -4.65
C LYS A 50 -12.60 -25.12 -3.77
N GLN A 51 -12.62 -24.55 -2.57
CA GLN A 51 -13.80 -24.58 -1.70
C GLN A 51 -14.98 -23.86 -2.33
N LEU A 52 -14.76 -22.69 -2.94
CA LEU A 52 -15.82 -21.92 -3.59
C LEU A 52 -16.49 -22.70 -4.73
N LYS A 53 -15.72 -23.49 -5.49
CA LYS A 53 -16.24 -24.37 -6.55
C LYS A 53 -17.05 -25.55 -6.01
N LYS A 54 -16.78 -25.99 -4.78
CA LYS A 54 -17.42 -27.16 -4.15
C LYS A 54 -18.63 -26.80 -3.31
N SER A 55 -18.63 -25.63 -2.66
CA SER A 55 -19.71 -25.21 -1.78
C SER A 55 -20.99 -24.98 -2.58
N GLN A 56 -22.10 -25.56 -2.14
CA GLN A 56 -23.43 -25.30 -2.70
C GLN A 56 -24.21 -24.26 -1.88
N ASN A 57 -23.84 -24.06 -0.60
CA ASN A 57 -24.47 -23.10 0.28
C ASN A 57 -24.11 -21.65 -0.11
N VAL A 58 -25.13 -20.83 -0.38
CA VAL A 58 -25.01 -19.44 -0.83
C VAL A 58 -24.33 -18.55 0.22
N GLU A 59 -24.59 -18.76 1.51
CA GLU A 59 -23.97 -17.96 2.57
C GLU A 59 -22.47 -18.21 2.68
N GLU A 60 -22.07 -19.48 2.60
CA GLU A 60 -20.66 -19.88 2.62
C GLU A 60 -19.93 -19.39 1.36
N GLN A 61 -20.57 -19.50 0.19
CA GLN A 61 -20.03 -18.94 -1.05
C GLN A 61 -19.77 -17.43 -0.90
N ASN A 62 -20.71 -16.68 -0.34
CA ASN A 62 -20.55 -15.25 -0.11
C ASN A 62 -19.38 -14.94 0.83
N LYS A 63 -19.25 -15.69 1.94
CA LYS A 63 -18.12 -15.55 2.87
C LYS A 63 -16.77 -15.84 2.18
N LEU A 64 -16.69 -16.92 1.42
CA LEU A 64 -15.48 -17.32 0.67
C LEU A 64 -15.12 -16.31 -0.42
N GLN A 65 -16.10 -15.77 -1.17
CA GLN A 65 -15.87 -14.73 -2.16
C GLN A 65 -15.35 -13.43 -1.52
N GLN A 66 -15.93 -13.03 -0.39
CA GLN A 66 -15.46 -11.86 0.35
C GLN A 66 -14.02 -12.05 0.84
N LEU A 67 -13.70 -13.23 1.38
CA LEU A 67 -12.34 -13.58 1.80
C LEU A 67 -11.35 -13.52 0.63
N LEU A 68 -11.69 -14.17 -0.49
CA LEU A 68 -10.86 -14.17 -1.69
C LEU A 68 -10.61 -12.73 -2.19
N LYS A 69 -11.65 -11.90 -2.20
CA LYS A 69 -11.54 -10.47 -2.57
C LYS A 69 -10.62 -9.69 -1.63
N ARG A 70 -10.69 -9.93 -0.32
CA ARG A 70 -9.78 -9.28 0.66
C ARG A 70 -8.33 -9.70 0.39
N MET A 71 -8.08 -10.99 0.18
CA MET A 71 -6.73 -11.48 -0.09
C MET A 71 -6.16 -10.98 -1.43
N THR A 72 -6.98 -10.84 -2.48
CA THR A 72 -6.53 -10.25 -3.76
C THR A 72 -6.23 -8.77 -3.61
N GLN A 73 -7.06 -8.02 -2.89
CA GLN A 73 -6.82 -6.60 -2.61
C GLN A 73 -5.53 -6.38 -1.81
N GLN A 74 -5.28 -7.20 -0.79
CA GLN A 74 -4.07 -7.13 0.03
C GLN A 74 -2.81 -7.40 -0.80
N GLU A 75 -2.85 -8.42 -1.68
CA GLU A 75 -1.74 -8.73 -2.58
C GLU A 75 -1.48 -7.58 -3.58
N GLU A 76 -2.53 -7.03 -4.18
CA GLU A 76 -2.40 -5.87 -5.07
C GLU A 76 -1.81 -4.65 -4.36
N ALA A 77 -2.22 -4.40 -3.11
CA ALA A 77 -1.68 -3.31 -2.31
C ALA A 77 -0.19 -3.51 -2.04
N GLN A 78 0.22 -4.72 -1.64
CA GLN A 78 1.63 -5.07 -1.43
C GLN A 78 2.45 -4.89 -2.72
N ARG A 79 1.98 -5.42 -3.85
CA ARG A 79 2.65 -5.26 -5.15
C ARG A 79 2.80 -3.79 -5.56
N LYS A 80 1.78 -2.96 -5.30
CA LYS A 80 1.85 -1.51 -5.57
C LYS A 80 2.91 -0.83 -4.71
N CYS A 81 2.99 -1.17 -3.42
CA CYS A 81 4.01 -0.64 -2.52
C CYS A 81 5.42 -1.07 -2.97
N GLN A 82 5.60 -2.34 -3.32
CA GLN A 82 6.87 -2.88 -3.83
C GLN A 82 7.30 -2.18 -5.12
N LYS A 83 6.42 -2.07 -6.11
CA LYS A 83 6.72 -1.36 -7.37
C LYS A 83 7.14 0.08 -7.15
N LYS A 84 6.46 0.82 -6.25
CA LYS A 84 6.85 2.19 -5.90
C LYS A 84 8.25 2.26 -5.29
N ARG A 85 8.56 1.33 -4.40
CA ARG A 85 9.87 1.23 -3.77
C ARG A 85 10.96 0.89 -4.79
N GLU A 86 10.72 -0.08 -5.66
CA GLU A 86 11.63 -0.45 -6.76
C GLU A 86 11.90 0.74 -7.68
N ASN A 87 10.86 1.47 -8.09
CA ASN A 87 11.01 2.67 -8.92
C ASN A 87 11.86 3.74 -8.21
N SER A 88 11.64 3.97 -6.91
CA SER A 88 12.44 4.91 -6.12
C SER A 88 13.91 4.49 -6.03
N LEU A 89 14.17 3.20 -5.81
CA LEU A 89 15.52 2.64 -5.76
C LEU A 89 16.21 2.71 -7.13
N ALA A 90 15.51 2.39 -8.20
CA ALA A 90 16.02 2.50 -9.57
C ALA A 90 16.41 3.94 -9.90
N PHE A 91 15.55 4.91 -9.58
CA PHE A 91 15.86 6.33 -9.77
C PHE A 91 17.11 6.76 -8.97
N LYS A 92 17.21 6.35 -7.70
CA LYS A 92 18.40 6.64 -6.87
C LYS A 92 19.67 6.01 -7.44
N ARG A 93 19.59 4.80 -8.01
CA ARG A 93 20.72 4.13 -8.67
C ARG A 93 21.16 4.90 -9.91
N GLN A 94 20.23 5.30 -10.78
CA GLN A 94 20.52 6.10 -11.97
C GLN A 94 21.20 7.43 -11.61
N GLN A 95 20.70 8.14 -10.60
CA GLN A 95 21.33 9.39 -10.15
C GLN A 95 22.75 9.17 -9.62
N ARG A 96 22.98 8.06 -8.90
CA ARG A 96 24.32 7.68 -8.43
C ARG A 96 25.27 7.39 -9.59
N GLU A 97 24.79 6.75 -10.65
CA GLU A 97 25.59 6.48 -11.86
C GLU A 97 25.95 7.77 -12.60
N LEU A 98 25.00 8.70 -12.74
CA LEU A 98 25.28 10.03 -13.31
C LEU A 98 26.31 10.80 -12.47
N ALA A 99 26.22 10.70 -11.14
CA ALA A 99 27.22 11.28 -10.22
C ALA A 99 28.62 10.73 -10.48
N LYS A 100 28.73 9.40 -10.65
CA LYS A 100 30.00 8.73 -10.94
C LYS A 100 30.60 9.17 -12.28
N GLN A 101 29.77 9.54 -13.24
CA GLN A 101 30.19 10.12 -14.53
C GLN A 101 30.56 11.61 -14.44
N GLY A 102 30.52 12.22 -13.26
CA GLY A 102 30.80 13.65 -13.06
C GLY A 102 29.63 14.59 -13.36
N LYS A 103 28.46 14.06 -13.72
CA LYS A 103 27.25 14.87 -13.93
C LYS A 103 26.62 15.21 -12.58
N LYS A 104 26.05 16.41 -12.46
CA LYS A 104 25.38 16.87 -11.23
C LYS A 104 24.12 16.03 -10.96
N PRO A 105 24.04 15.29 -9.83
CA PRO A 105 22.84 14.55 -9.47
C PRO A 105 21.70 15.52 -9.17
N PHE A 106 20.48 15.15 -9.55
CA PHE A 106 19.30 15.94 -9.24
C PHE A 106 18.24 15.11 -8.52
N PHE A 107 17.51 15.78 -7.62
CA PHE A 107 16.40 15.20 -6.89
C PHE A 107 15.11 15.80 -7.41
N LEU A 108 14.21 14.95 -7.90
CA LEU A 108 12.88 15.39 -8.32
C LEU A 108 12.07 15.86 -7.13
N LYS A 109 11.31 16.95 -7.32
CA LYS A 109 10.33 17.38 -6.31
C LYS A 109 9.24 16.32 -6.19
N LYS A 110 8.62 16.22 -5.00
CA LYS A 110 7.50 15.27 -4.77
C LYS A 110 6.36 15.45 -5.78
N SER A 111 6.06 16.69 -6.18
CA SER A 111 5.04 17.01 -7.18
C SER A 111 5.39 16.49 -8.58
N GLU A 112 6.65 16.56 -8.98
CA GLU A 112 7.13 16.06 -10.27
C GLU A 112 7.09 14.53 -10.30
N MET A 113 7.50 13.88 -9.21
CA MET A 113 7.39 12.43 -9.04
C MET A 113 5.94 11.96 -9.19
N GLN A 114 4.98 12.68 -8.58
CA GLN A 114 3.55 12.37 -8.75
C GLN A 114 3.07 12.55 -10.19
N LYS A 115 3.56 13.55 -10.93
CA LYS A 115 3.23 13.74 -12.36
C LYS A 115 3.72 12.56 -13.19
N LEU A 116 4.94 12.06 -12.92
CA LEU A 116 5.49 10.88 -13.59
C LEU A 116 4.68 9.62 -13.28
N GLU A 117 4.38 9.36 -11.99
CA GLU A 117 3.52 8.23 -11.59
C GLU A 117 2.13 8.29 -12.26
N LEU A 118 1.53 9.48 -12.33
CA LEU A 118 0.26 9.68 -13.01
C LEU A 118 0.37 9.41 -14.51
N ALA A 119 1.41 9.91 -15.17
CA ALA A 119 1.64 9.68 -16.59
C ALA A 119 1.80 8.18 -16.90
N GLU A 120 2.58 7.45 -16.10
CA GLU A 120 2.70 5.98 -16.21
C GLU A 120 1.36 5.28 -16.03
N LYS A 121 0.60 5.65 -15.00
CA LYS A 121 -0.73 5.09 -14.75
C LYS A 121 -1.68 5.32 -15.92
N TYR A 122 -1.67 6.51 -16.52
CA TYR A 122 -2.48 6.81 -17.70
C TYR A 122 -2.03 5.98 -18.92
N LYS A 123 -0.73 5.77 -19.12
CA LYS A 123 -0.20 4.87 -20.16
C LYS A 123 -0.67 3.43 -19.96
N GLU A 124 -0.60 2.90 -18.73
CA GLU A 124 -1.08 1.55 -18.40
C GLU A 124 -2.60 1.41 -18.62
N LEU A 125 -3.38 2.43 -18.24
CA LEU A 125 -4.83 2.46 -18.47
C LEU A 125 -5.18 2.54 -19.96
N LYS A 126 -4.40 3.27 -20.76
CA LYS A 126 -4.55 3.31 -22.21
C LYS A 126 -4.28 1.94 -22.83
N LYS A 127 -3.18 1.29 -22.44
CA LYS A 127 -2.80 -0.07 -22.89
C LYS A 127 -3.86 -1.12 -22.55
N SER A 128 -4.48 -1.01 -21.37
CA SER A 128 -5.52 -1.93 -20.92
C SER A 128 -6.93 -1.61 -21.43
N GLY A 129 -7.12 -0.53 -22.21
CA GLY A 129 -8.43 -0.10 -22.71
C GLY A 129 -9.37 0.48 -21.64
N LYS A 130 -8.92 0.64 -20.39
CA LYS A 130 -9.74 1.08 -19.25
C LYS A 130 -9.69 2.59 -19.01
N LEU A 131 -9.04 3.34 -19.90
CA LEU A 131 -8.81 4.78 -19.77
C LEU A 131 -10.12 5.58 -19.71
N GLU A 132 -11.04 5.37 -20.65
CA GLU A 132 -12.29 6.12 -20.71
C GLU A 132 -13.18 5.88 -19.49
N SER A 133 -13.29 4.61 -19.05
CA SER A 133 -14.02 4.26 -17.82
C SER A 133 -13.43 4.98 -16.59
N PHE A 134 -12.09 5.06 -16.52
CA PHE A 134 -11.41 5.77 -15.44
C PHE A 134 -11.69 7.27 -15.47
N LEU A 135 -11.63 7.90 -16.65
CA LEU A 135 -11.94 9.32 -16.83
C LEU A 135 -13.39 9.63 -16.49
N ASN A 136 -14.34 8.81 -16.94
CA ASN A 136 -15.76 8.96 -16.61
C ASN A 136 -16.03 8.87 -15.11
N LYS A 137 -15.43 7.90 -14.42
CA LYS A 137 -15.50 7.79 -12.95
C LYS A 137 -14.89 9.01 -12.25
N LYS A 138 -13.78 9.54 -12.77
CA LYS A 138 -13.12 10.75 -12.24
C LYS A 138 -14.00 11.99 -12.44
N ARG A 139 -14.58 12.18 -13.63
CA ARG A 139 -15.54 13.26 -13.94
C ARG A 139 -16.74 13.22 -13.00
N LYS A 140 -17.39 12.05 -12.85
CA LYS A 140 -18.54 11.87 -11.94
C LYS A 140 -18.20 12.22 -10.48
N ARG A 141 -17.03 11.79 -10.01
CA ARG A 141 -16.56 12.08 -8.65
C ARG A 141 -16.29 13.56 -8.44
N ASN A 142 -15.70 14.24 -9.42
CA ASN A 142 -15.44 15.67 -9.36
C ASN A 142 -16.76 16.45 -9.33
N ALA A 143 -17.68 16.17 -10.26
CA ALA A 143 -19.00 16.80 -10.28
C ALA A 143 -19.76 16.64 -8.95
N SER A 144 -19.71 15.46 -8.32
CA SER A 144 -20.31 15.24 -7.00
C SER A 144 -19.63 16.06 -5.88
N LYS A 145 -18.31 16.25 -5.94
CA LYS A 145 -17.58 17.11 -4.99
C LYS A 145 -17.91 18.59 -5.21
N ASP A 146 -17.99 19.01 -6.46
CA ASP A 146 -18.31 20.39 -6.83
C ASP A 146 -19.74 20.73 -6.40
N LYS A 147 -20.71 19.83 -6.64
CA LYS A 147 -22.08 19.98 -6.12
C LYS A 147 -22.14 20.15 -4.61
N ARG A 148 -21.30 19.45 -3.84
CA ARG A 148 -21.23 19.59 -2.37
C ARG A 148 -20.67 20.95 -1.93
N ARG A 149 -19.86 21.61 -2.76
CA ARG A 149 -19.26 22.92 -2.47
C ARG A 149 -20.18 24.08 -2.85
N LEU A 150 -21.24 23.83 -3.62
CA LEU A 150 -22.24 24.83 -3.91
C LEU A 150 -23.10 25.07 -2.66
N PRO A 151 -23.46 26.34 -2.35
CA PRO A 151 -24.41 26.63 -1.29
C PRO A 151 -25.76 25.96 -1.62
N PHE A 152 -26.48 25.52 -0.59
CA PHE A 152 -27.82 24.96 -0.77
C PHE A 152 -28.72 26.02 -1.40
N GLN A 153 -29.26 25.74 -2.59
CA GLN A 153 -30.37 26.52 -3.11
C GLN A 153 -31.54 26.31 -2.14
N LYS A 154 -32.01 27.39 -1.50
CA LYS A 154 -33.33 27.39 -0.89
C LYS A 154 -34.31 27.36 -2.05
N ASP A 155 -35.07 26.28 -2.15
CA ASP A 155 -36.22 26.22 -3.05
C ASP A 155 -37.22 27.27 -2.53
N SER A 156 -37.54 28.26 -3.38
CA SER A 156 -38.60 29.26 -3.14
C SER A 156 -39.95 28.73 -3.60
#